data_AF-A0AAN1JK47-F1
#
_entry.id   AF-A0AAN1JK47-F1
#
_cell.length_a   1.000
_cell.length_b   1.000
_cell.length_c   1.000
_cell.angle_alpha   90.00
_cell.angle_beta   90.00
_cell.angle_gamma   90.00
#
_symmetry.space_group_name_H-M   'P 1'
#
loop_
_entity.id
_entity.type
_entity.pdbx_description
1 polymer ?
#
loop_
_entity_poly.entity_id
_entity_poly.type
_entity_poly.pdbx_seq_one_letter_code
_entity_poly.pdbx_strand_id
1 'polypeptide(L)'
;MYTALVQQFKDAQTKAAAAYLEVCAAESAAFPKDSDYPYRAASVRSEYSTARELSDFCTRLAHVMVGEAVRRFSPPGGRLEIRDEQELANASIDISGALKAGKCPDFDAFWAHLERTFSGDAGKRIGLVQAAKLVIDGFGLRPESEIKRTSSAIVLDARIWSEPVFRSSARKATYHSSTTAAGLIRGLAAFASNAGFDVLSAQLTRGHLVDYQFTTREKVSLDGLDIVMFNEKWQFKFAHQVGDALSLFISEYGAEHLANRNRY
;
A
#
# COMPACT_ATOMS: atom_id res chain seq x y z
N MET A 1 22.80 -6.33 8.19
CA MET A 1 22.99 -5.24 7.21
C MET A 1 22.14 -4.01 7.56
N TYR A 2 20.87 -4.17 7.95
CA TYR A 2 19.96 -3.07 8.28
C TYR A 2 20.19 -2.53 9.70
N THR A 3 20.52 -3.40 10.67
CA THR A 3 20.91 -2.98 12.03
C THR A 3 22.19 -2.12 12.00
N ALA A 4 23.10 -2.39 11.06
CA ALA A 4 24.30 -1.59 10.85
C ALA A 4 23.98 -0.15 10.35
N LEU A 5 22.88 0.05 9.60
CA LEU A 5 22.45 1.39 9.18
C LEU A 5 22.00 2.23 10.38
N VAL A 6 21.31 1.62 11.36
CA VAL A 6 20.94 2.30 12.60
C VAL A 6 22.17 2.69 13.39
N GLN A 7 23.19 1.81 13.45
CA GLN A 7 24.44 2.14 14.11
C GLN A 7 25.18 3.29 13.41
N GLN A 8 25.26 3.27 12.08
CA GLN A 8 25.84 4.37 11.31
C GLN A 8 25.11 5.69 11.54
N PHE A 9 23.78 5.67 11.66
CA PHE A 9 22.99 6.85 11.99
C PHE A 9 23.33 7.39 13.39
N LYS A 10 23.45 6.51 14.40
CA LYS A 10 23.88 6.90 15.76
C LYS A 10 25.29 7.47 15.78
N ASP A 11 26.21 6.89 15.02
CA ASP A 11 27.58 7.38 14.91
C ASP A 11 27.62 8.77 14.24
N ALA A 12 26.76 8.99 13.24
CA ALA A 12 26.60 10.29 12.59
C ALA A 12 26.03 11.35 13.56
N GLN A 13 25.03 11.00 14.38
CA GLN A 13 24.51 11.89 15.42
C GLN A 13 25.59 12.26 16.45
N THR A 14 26.42 11.30 16.85
CA THR A 14 27.53 11.51 17.80
C THR A 14 28.59 12.46 17.21
N LYS A 15 28.98 12.24 15.95
CA LYS A 15 29.93 13.11 15.24
C LYS A 15 29.37 14.53 15.07
N ALA A 16 28.10 14.66 14.73
CA ALA A 16 27.44 15.95 14.61
C ALA A 16 27.42 16.70 15.96
N ALA A 17 27.08 16.00 17.05
CA ALA A 17 27.08 16.59 18.39
C ALA A 17 28.47 17.12 18.79
N ALA A 18 29.54 16.36 18.51
CA ALA A 18 30.92 16.80 18.75
C ALA A 18 31.26 18.06 17.94
N ALA A 19 30.91 18.09 16.65
CA ALA A 19 31.16 19.26 15.80
C ALA A 19 30.39 20.51 16.28
N TYR A 20 29.13 20.37 16.71
CA TYR A 20 28.37 21.48 17.29
C TYR A 20 28.97 21.98 18.61
N LEU A 21 29.49 21.09 19.45
CA LEU A 21 30.18 21.46 20.69
C LEU A 21 31.46 22.27 20.41
N GLU A 22 32.24 21.88 19.41
CA GLU A 22 33.43 22.63 18.99
C GLU A 22 33.09 24.05 18.54
N VAL A 23 32.02 24.22 17.77
CA VAL A 23 31.53 25.54 17.33
C VAL A 23 31.05 26.37 18.54
N CYS A 24 30.30 25.79 19.46
CA CYS A 24 29.86 26.46 20.70
C CYS A 24 31.06 26.91 21.57
N ALA A 25 32.11 26.10 21.64
CA ALA A 25 33.34 26.43 22.37
C ALA A 25 34.11 27.58 21.68
N ALA A 26 34.23 27.52 20.34
CA ALA A 26 34.84 28.59 19.55
C ALA A 26 34.07 29.91 19.68
N GLU A 27 32.74 29.88 19.63
CA GLU A 27 31.89 31.05 19.88
C GLU A 27 32.12 31.61 21.29
N SER A 28 32.19 30.74 22.30
CA SER A 28 32.41 31.17 23.69
C SER A 28 33.79 31.80 23.91
N ALA A 29 34.81 31.34 23.19
CA ALA A 29 36.14 31.94 23.20
C ALA A 29 36.20 33.28 22.46
N ALA A 30 35.48 33.41 21.33
CA ALA A 30 35.39 34.64 20.55
C ALA A 30 34.55 35.73 21.23
N PHE A 31 33.52 35.33 22.00
CA PHE A 31 32.61 36.22 22.71
C PHE A 31 32.47 35.79 24.19
N PRO A 32 33.43 36.15 25.06
CA PRO A 32 33.38 35.88 26.49
C PRO A 32 32.16 36.53 27.16
N LYS A 33 31.71 35.95 28.28
CA LYS A 33 30.47 36.30 29.01
C LYS A 33 30.48 37.66 29.73
N ASP A 34 31.31 38.61 29.30
CA ASP A 34 31.43 39.94 29.93
C ASP A 34 30.39 40.96 29.44
N SER A 35 29.41 40.51 28.65
CA SER A 35 28.33 41.37 28.13
C SER A 35 26.97 40.89 28.63
N ASP A 36 26.09 41.84 28.96
CA ASP A 36 24.69 41.67 29.38
C ASP A 36 23.78 40.96 28.35
N TYR A 37 24.34 40.43 27.25
CA TYR A 37 23.60 39.79 26.17
C TYR A 37 23.59 38.26 26.34
N PRO A 38 22.45 37.63 26.68
CA PRO A 38 22.37 36.21 27.01
C PRO A 38 22.31 35.28 25.80
N TYR A 39 22.41 35.81 24.58
CA TYR A 39 22.16 35.05 23.34
C TYR A 39 23.45 34.44 22.78
N ARG A 40 23.38 33.15 22.42
CA ARG A 40 24.39 32.42 21.65
C ARG A 40 23.83 32.08 20.27
N ALA A 41 24.65 32.24 19.25
CA ALA A 41 24.33 31.88 17.86
C ALA A 41 24.41 30.38 17.64
N ALA A 42 25.34 29.68 18.31
CA ALA A 42 25.44 28.23 18.27
C ALA A 42 24.72 27.59 19.46
N SER A 43 24.07 26.46 19.19
CA SER A 43 23.48 25.61 20.23
C SER A 43 23.68 24.14 19.89
N VAL A 44 23.77 23.32 20.91
CA VAL A 44 23.81 21.87 20.78
C VAL A 44 22.37 21.36 20.78
N ARG A 45 22.09 20.36 19.93
CA ARG A 45 20.77 19.71 19.93
C ARG A 45 20.48 19.11 21.31
N SER A 46 19.23 19.22 21.76
CA SER A 46 18.80 18.57 22.99
C SER A 46 18.79 17.05 22.83
N GLU A 47 19.05 16.32 23.91
CA GLU A 47 18.98 14.85 23.92
C GLU A 47 17.60 14.34 23.48
N TYR A 48 16.54 15.06 23.86
CA TYR A 48 15.17 14.78 23.42
C TYR A 48 15.02 14.86 21.88
N SER A 49 15.61 15.87 21.24
CA SER A 49 15.61 16.01 19.78
C SER A 49 16.34 14.84 19.10
N THR A 50 17.50 14.47 19.64
CA THR A 50 18.31 13.36 19.11
C THR A 50 17.60 12.01 19.24
N ALA A 51 16.95 11.74 20.38
CA ALA A 51 16.18 10.52 20.61
C ALA A 51 14.95 10.44 19.69
N ARG A 52 14.26 11.57 19.48
CA ARG A 52 13.13 11.65 18.56
C ARG A 52 13.55 11.38 17.11
N GLU A 53 14.63 12.00 16.64
CA GLU A 53 15.17 11.77 15.30
C GLU A 53 15.54 10.31 15.07
N LEU A 54 16.14 9.65 16.06
CA LEU A 54 16.47 8.22 16.00
C LEU A 54 15.20 7.36 15.93
N SER A 55 14.17 7.69 16.71
CA SER A 55 12.87 7.01 16.63
C SER A 55 12.24 7.16 15.24
N ASP A 56 12.18 8.39 14.73
CA ASP A 56 11.62 8.68 13.41
C ASP A 56 12.40 7.96 12.29
N PHE A 57 13.73 7.90 12.40
CA PHE A 57 14.59 7.14 11.48
C PHE A 57 14.25 5.65 11.50
N CYS A 58 14.18 5.03 12.68
CA CYS A 58 13.85 3.61 12.82
C CYS A 58 12.46 3.28 12.26
N THR A 59 11.44 4.10 12.55
CA THR A 59 10.09 3.92 12.00
C THR A 59 10.08 4.04 10.47
N ARG A 60 10.79 5.03 9.91
CA ARG A 60 10.91 5.19 8.45
C ARG A 60 11.69 4.03 7.82
N LEU A 61 12.73 3.53 8.47
CA LEU A 61 13.51 2.39 7.99
C LEU A 61 12.63 1.14 7.91
N ALA A 62 11.81 0.86 8.92
CA ALA A 62 10.83 -0.23 8.89
C ALA A 62 9.89 -0.11 7.67
N HIS A 63 9.35 1.09 7.43
CA HIS A 63 8.48 1.36 6.28
C HIS A 63 9.20 1.13 4.94
N VAL A 64 10.45 1.58 4.82
CA VAL A 64 11.27 1.36 3.62
C VAL A 64 11.51 -0.14 3.38
N MET A 65 11.79 -0.91 4.45
CA MET A 65 11.98 -2.34 4.35
C MET A 65 10.71 -3.06 3.89
N VAL A 66 9.55 -2.68 4.42
CA VAL A 66 8.27 -3.20 3.95
C VAL A 66 8.03 -2.83 2.49
N GLY A 67 8.30 -1.58 2.10
CA GLY A 67 8.22 -1.14 0.71
C GLY A 67 9.08 -1.97 -0.24
N GLU A 68 10.31 -2.30 0.17
CA GLU A 68 11.21 -3.18 -0.58
C GLU A 68 10.72 -4.63 -0.63
N ALA A 69 10.16 -5.15 0.47
CA ALA A 69 9.55 -6.47 0.50
C ALA A 69 8.33 -6.55 -0.44
N VAL A 70 7.45 -5.56 -0.42
CA VAL A 70 6.33 -5.43 -1.36
C VAL A 70 6.86 -5.44 -2.80
N ARG A 71 7.91 -4.66 -3.09
CA ARG A 71 8.49 -4.59 -4.44
C ARG A 71 9.09 -5.92 -4.89
N ARG A 72 9.77 -6.65 -4.01
CA ARG A 72 10.45 -7.93 -4.33
C ARG A 72 9.51 -9.13 -4.39
N PHE A 73 8.47 -9.14 -3.55
CA PHE A 73 7.66 -10.34 -3.30
C PHE A 73 6.23 -10.23 -3.84
N SER A 74 5.87 -9.11 -4.47
CA SER A 74 4.56 -8.98 -5.12
C SER A 74 4.41 -9.92 -6.32
N PRO A 75 3.20 -10.46 -6.56
CA PRO A 75 2.90 -11.20 -7.77
C PRO A 75 2.99 -10.29 -9.02
N PRO A 76 3.33 -10.84 -10.21
CA PRO A 76 3.19 -10.12 -11.48
C PRO A 76 1.79 -9.54 -11.66
N GLY A 77 1.69 -8.28 -12.09
CA GLY A 77 0.42 -7.57 -12.32
C GLY A 77 -0.41 -7.26 -11.07
N GLY A 78 0.07 -7.66 -9.88
CA GLY A 78 -0.58 -7.38 -8.60
C GLY A 78 0.36 -6.68 -7.62
N ARG A 79 -0.19 -6.34 -6.46
CA ARG A 79 0.57 -5.73 -5.36
C ARG A 79 0.23 -6.47 -4.07
N LEU A 80 1.27 -6.94 -3.39
CA LEU A 80 1.17 -7.41 -2.02
C LEU A 80 0.99 -6.20 -1.09
N GLU A 81 -0.03 -6.22 -0.26
CA GLU A 81 -0.21 -5.29 0.84
C GLU A 81 0.35 -5.91 2.12
N ILE A 82 1.37 -5.27 2.67
CA ILE A 82 1.97 -5.64 3.96
C ILE A 82 1.68 -4.47 4.91
N ARG A 83 1.23 -4.79 6.13
CA ARG A 83 0.98 -3.79 7.18
C ARG A 83 2.16 -3.74 8.13
N ASP A 84 2.90 -2.64 8.09
CA ASP A 84 4.16 -2.46 8.85
C ASP A 84 3.99 -2.79 10.33
N GLU A 85 2.98 -2.21 10.99
CA GLU A 85 2.72 -2.39 12.42
C GLU A 85 2.42 -3.85 12.78
N GLN A 86 1.66 -4.54 11.91
CA GLN A 86 1.30 -5.93 12.12
C GLN A 86 2.51 -6.84 11.96
N GLU A 87 3.34 -6.62 10.94
CA GLU A 87 4.53 -7.46 10.73
C GLU A 87 5.63 -7.18 11.75
N LEU A 88 5.79 -5.95 12.21
CA LEU A 88 6.67 -5.64 13.34
C LEU A 88 6.23 -6.41 14.59
N ALA A 89 4.93 -6.45 14.88
CA ALA A 89 4.39 -7.24 15.97
C ALA A 89 4.61 -8.75 15.77
N ASN A 90 4.36 -9.28 14.57
CA ASN A 90 4.58 -10.69 14.22
C ASN A 90 6.06 -11.10 14.34
N ALA A 91 6.98 -10.17 14.05
CA ALA A 91 8.42 -10.36 14.19
C ALA A 91 8.92 -10.12 15.63
N SER A 92 8.04 -9.79 16.57
CA SER A 92 8.40 -9.38 17.95
C SER A 92 9.37 -8.20 18.01
N ILE A 93 9.27 -7.25 17.08
CA ILE A 93 10.13 -6.06 17.01
C ILE A 93 9.42 -4.86 17.64
N ASP A 94 9.82 -4.52 18.87
CA ASP A 94 9.41 -3.28 19.52
C ASP A 94 10.48 -2.20 19.37
N ILE A 95 10.30 -1.31 18.40
CA ILE A 95 11.20 -0.18 18.15
C ILE A 95 11.27 0.74 19.37
N SER A 96 10.12 1.08 19.96
CA SER A 96 10.05 2.04 21.07
C SER A 96 10.68 1.47 22.34
N GLY A 97 10.38 0.21 22.67
CA GLY A 97 10.96 -0.49 23.81
C GLY A 97 12.47 -0.70 23.66
N ALA A 98 12.95 -1.09 22.48
CA ALA A 98 14.38 -1.25 22.22
C ALA A 98 15.15 0.06 22.42
N LEU A 99 14.65 1.16 21.86
CA LEU A 99 15.27 2.49 22.00
C LEU A 99 15.26 2.99 23.45
N LYS A 100 14.16 2.79 24.19
CA LYS A 100 14.10 3.12 25.63
C LYS A 100 15.10 2.34 26.47
N ALA A 101 15.39 1.10 26.09
CA ALA A 101 16.40 0.26 26.74
C ALA A 101 17.84 0.56 26.28
N GLY A 102 18.06 1.58 25.43
CA GLY A 102 19.37 1.91 24.86
C GLY A 102 19.87 0.89 23.82
N LYS A 103 19.01 -0.03 23.38
CA LYS A 103 19.34 -1.08 22.41
C LYS A 103 18.95 -0.65 20.99
N CYS A 104 19.57 -1.30 20.01
CA CYS A 104 19.15 -1.15 18.61
C CYS A 104 17.99 -2.13 18.34
N PRO A 105 16.89 -1.70 17.70
CA PRO A 105 15.91 -2.61 17.14
C PRO A 105 16.60 -3.55 16.14
N ASP A 106 16.26 -4.84 16.18
CA ASP A 106 16.86 -5.84 15.29
C ASP A 106 16.16 -5.86 13.93
N PHE A 107 16.56 -4.94 13.06
CA PHE A 107 16.03 -4.88 11.71
C PHE A 107 16.53 -6.02 10.82
N ASP A 108 17.65 -6.66 11.14
CA ASP A 108 18.09 -7.84 10.40
C ASP A 108 17.14 -9.03 10.65
N ALA A 109 16.70 -9.23 11.90
CA ALA A 109 15.65 -10.18 12.22
C ALA A 109 14.29 -9.82 11.57
N PHE A 110 13.95 -8.53 11.50
CA PHE A 110 12.74 -8.07 10.80
C PHE A 110 12.78 -8.42 9.31
N TRP A 111 13.91 -8.17 8.63
CA TRP A 111 14.06 -8.53 7.22
C TRP A 111 13.95 -10.04 6.99
N ALA A 112 14.62 -10.84 7.82
CA ALA A 112 14.55 -12.30 7.75
C ALA A 112 13.12 -12.82 7.96
N HIS A 113 12.34 -12.16 8.84
CA HIS A 113 10.91 -12.44 8.98
C HIS A 113 10.16 -12.16 7.66
N LEU A 114 10.35 -10.99 7.05
CA LEU A 114 9.68 -10.63 5.80
C LEU A 114 10.05 -11.59 4.66
N GLU A 115 11.32 -11.97 4.54
CA GLU A 115 11.77 -12.98 3.57
C GLU A 115 11.11 -14.33 3.82
N ARG A 116 11.13 -14.82 5.05
CA ARG A 116 10.51 -16.11 5.39
C ARG A 116 9.00 -16.13 5.13
N THR A 117 8.31 -15.03 5.40
CA THR A 117 6.85 -14.94 5.28
C THR A 117 6.40 -14.72 3.84
N PHE A 118 7.12 -13.90 3.07
CA PHE A 118 6.65 -13.41 1.77
C PHE A 118 7.51 -13.84 0.58
N SER A 119 8.72 -14.35 0.76
CA SER A 119 9.54 -14.75 -0.40
C SER A 119 8.97 -15.95 -1.17
N GLY A 120 9.38 -16.08 -2.42
CA GLY A 120 8.95 -17.16 -3.31
C GLY A 120 7.44 -17.16 -3.58
N ASP A 121 6.86 -18.36 -3.65
CA ASP A 121 5.44 -18.54 -3.98
C ASP A 121 4.49 -18.08 -2.86
N ALA A 122 4.98 -17.90 -1.63
CA ALA A 122 4.17 -17.47 -0.50
C ALA A 122 3.64 -16.04 -0.70
N GLY A 123 4.52 -15.08 -1.04
CA GLY A 123 4.11 -13.70 -1.32
C GLY A 123 3.21 -13.60 -2.54
N LYS A 124 3.48 -14.40 -3.58
CA LYS A 124 2.60 -14.50 -4.75
C LYS A 124 1.20 -14.94 -4.32
N ARG A 125 1.08 -16.04 -3.58
CA ARG A 125 -0.21 -16.57 -3.12
C ARG A 125 -0.94 -15.57 -2.23
N ILE A 126 -0.27 -14.96 -1.26
CA ILE A 126 -0.88 -13.95 -0.37
C ILE A 126 -1.38 -12.75 -1.18
N GLY A 127 -0.58 -12.25 -2.13
CA GLY A 127 -0.99 -11.15 -3.01
C GLY A 127 -2.22 -11.50 -3.86
N LEU A 128 -2.33 -12.73 -4.35
CA LEU A 128 -3.51 -13.19 -5.11
C LEU A 128 -4.75 -13.34 -4.21
N VAL A 129 -4.60 -13.83 -2.97
CA VAL A 129 -5.68 -13.85 -1.97
C VAL A 129 -6.19 -12.44 -1.68
N GLN A 130 -5.27 -11.48 -1.48
CA GLN A 130 -5.63 -10.07 -1.29
C GLN A 130 -6.33 -9.49 -2.52
N ALA A 131 -5.85 -9.79 -3.74
CA ALA A 131 -6.50 -9.36 -4.97
C ALA A 131 -7.92 -9.92 -5.12
N ALA A 132 -8.12 -11.21 -4.83
CA ALA A 132 -9.43 -11.84 -4.84
C ALA A 132 -10.39 -11.17 -3.85
N LYS A 133 -9.90 -10.83 -2.65
CA LYS A 133 -10.67 -10.06 -1.67
C LYS A 133 -11.13 -8.71 -2.21
N LEU A 134 -10.27 -7.96 -2.89
CA LEU A 134 -10.65 -6.67 -3.50
C LEU A 134 -11.72 -6.83 -4.57
N VAL A 135 -11.65 -7.89 -5.38
CA VAL A 135 -12.66 -8.21 -6.39
C VAL A 135 -14.00 -8.55 -5.72
N ILE A 136 -13.99 -9.43 -4.73
CA ILE A 136 -15.19 -9.81 -3.95
C ILE A 136 -15.81 -8.58 -3.29
N ASP A 137 -14.98 -7.74 -2.65
CA ASP A 137 -15.45 -6.55 -1.95
C ASP A 137 -15.99 -5.51 -2.93
N GLY A 138 -15.31 -5.28 -4.04
CA GLY A 138 -15.69 -4.30 -5.06
C GLY A 138 -16.99 -4.63 -5.79
N PHE A 139 -17.21 -5.90 -6.12
CA PHE A 139 -18.48 -6.36 -6.70
C PHE A 139 -19.56 -6.65 -5.65
N GLY A 140 -19.23 -6.60 -4.36
CA GLY A 140 -20.18 -6.94 -3.30
C GLY A 140 -20.65 -8.40 -3.35
N LEU A 141 -19.81 -9.32 -3.84
CA LEU A 141 -20.16 -10.74 -3.97
C LEU A 141 -20.43 -11.36 -2.59
N ARG A 142 -21.48 -12.17 -2.54
CA ARG A 142 -21.89 -13.02 -1.42
C ARG A 142 -21.88 -14.48 -1.88
N PRO A 143 -21.81 -15.46 -0.95
CA PRO A 143 -21.88 -16.88 -1.29
C PRO A 143 -23.08 -17.26 -2.17
N GLU A 144 -24.21 -16.59 -2.00
CA GLU A 144 -25.46 -16.81 -2.77
C GLU A 144 -25.61 -15.83 -3.94
N SER A 145 -24.62 -14.98 -4.22
CA SER A 145 -24.73 -14.02 -5.33
C SER A 145 -24.84 -14.77 -6.65
N GLU A 146 -25.98 -14.63 -7.31
CA GLU A 146 -26.15 -15.06 -8.69
C GLU A 146 -25.29 -14.18 -9.60
N ILE A 147 -24.23 -14.77 -10.14
CA ILE A 147 -23.47 -14.19 -11.24
C ILE A 147 -24.37 -14.23 -12.48
N LYS A 148 -24.77 -13.07 -12.99
CA LYS A 148 -25.63 -12.97 -14.18
C LYS A 148 -24.86 -13.41 -15.41
N ARG A 149 -25.09 -14.64 -15.83
CA ARG A 149 -24.62 -15.18 -17.11
C ARG A 149 -25.66 -14.89 -18.18
N THR A 150 -25.24 -14.16 -19.20
CA THR A 150 -26.04 -13.92 -20.42
C THR A 150 -25.51 -14.78 -21.55
N SER A 151 -26.24 -14.86 -22.68
CA SER A 151 -25.80 -15.64 -23.85
C SER A 151 -24.42 -15.19 -24.37
N SER A 152 -24.06 -13.93 -24.22
CA SER A 152 -22.82 -13.36 -24.79
C SER A 152 -21.75 -12.97 -23.76
N ALA A 153 -22.07 -12.89 -22.47
CA ALA A 153 -21.16 -12.36 -21.46
C ALA A 153 -21.54 -12.75 -20.03
N ILE A 154 -20.55 -12.65 -19.13
CA ILE A 154 -20.76 -12.66 -17.68
C ILE A 154 -20.83 -11.21 -17.19
N VAL A 155 -21.90 -10.83 -16.50
CA VAL A 155 -22.14 -9.45 -16.08
C VAL A 155 -22.12 -9.32 -14.57
N LEU A 156 -21.26 -8.44 -14.06
CA LEU A 156 -21.17 -8.08 -12.65
C LEU A 156 -21.36 -6.57 -12.48
N ASP A 157 -22.15 -6.19 -11.47
CA ASP A 157 -22.36 -4.78 -11.13
C ASP A 157 -21.57 -4.44 -9.86
N ALA A 158 -20.81 -3.34 -9.91
CA ALA A 158 -20.13 -2.78 -8.74
C ALA A 158 -20.87 -1.51 -8.29
N ARG A 159 -21.13 -1.38 -6.98
CA ARG A 159 -21.84 -0.21 -6.41
C ARG A 159 -20.90 0.99 -6.27
N ILE A 160 -20.57 1.60 -7.41
CA ILE A 160 -19.70 2.76 -7.54
C ILE A 160 -20.57 3.98 -7.85
N TRP A 161 -20.74 4.86 -6.86
CA TRP A 161 -21.50 6.10 -7.00
C TRP A 161 -20.66 7.20 -7.61
N SER A 162 -21.26 7.98 -8.48
CA SER A 162 -20.59 9.00 -9.27
C SER A 162 -21.20 10.39 -9.04
N GLU A 163 -20.34 11.40 -8.96
CA GLU A 163 -20.68 12.80 -8.73
C GLU A 163 -20.35 13.66 -9.97
N PRO A 164 -21.07 14.79 -10.18
CA PRO A 164 -20.74 15.71 -11.26
C PRO A 164 -19.38 16.37 -11.05
N VAL A 165 -18.66 16.62 -12.14
CA VAL A 165 -17.41 17.40 -12.12
C VAL A 165 -17.75 18.90 -12.19
N PHE A 166 -17.05 19.72 -11.40
CA PHE A 166 -17.29 21.16 -11.35
C PHE A 166 -17.23 21.80 -12.75
N ARG A 167 -18.29 22.51 -13.13
CA ARG A 167 -18.43 23.18 -14.44
C ARG A 167 -18.33 22.24 -15.66
N SER A 168 -18.62 20.95 -15.50
CA SER A 168 -18.63 19.97 -16.58
C SER A 168 -19.90 19.13 -16.52
N SER A 169 -20.35 18.63 -17.68
CA SER A 169 -21.41 17.62 -17.77
C SER A 169 -20.89 16.21 -17.45
N ALA A 170 -19.57 16.05 -17.33
CA ALA A 170 -18.93 14.80 -16.97
C ALA A 170 -19.11 14.47 -15.48
N ARG A 171 -18.95 13.19 -15.17
CA ARG A 171 -19.05 12.62 -13.84
C ARG A 171 -17.79 11.83 -13.53
N LYS A 172 -17.50 11.65 -12.25
CA LYS A 172 -16.42 10.80 -11.75
C LYS A 172 -16.91 10.01 -10.54
N ALA A 173 -16.20 8.96 -10.14
CA ALA A 173 -16.49 8.29 -8.89
C ALA A 173 -16.40 9.28 -7.70
N THR A 174 -17.34 9.18 -6.77
CA THR A 174 -17.31 9.92 -5.50
C THR A 174 -16.07 9.55 -4.70
N TYR A 175 -15.65 10.42 -3.76
CA TYR A 175 -14.48 10.15 -2.90
C TYR A 175 -14.52 8.78 -2.20
N HIS A 176 -15.69 8.33 -1.74
CA HIS A 176 -15.81 7.00 -1.11
C HIS A 176 -15.79 5.86 -2.14
N SER A 177 -16.40 6.06 -3.32
CA SER A 177 -16.46 5.03 -4.36
C SER A 177 -15.17 4.92 -5.16
N SER A 178 -14.31 5.95 -5.17
CA SER A 178 -13.01 5.92 -5.86
C SER A 178 -12.08 4.89 -5.23
N THR A 179 -12.09 4.74 -3.90
CA THR A 179 -11.33 3.69 -3.19
C THR A 179 -11.81 2.29 -3.58
N THR A 180 -13.13 2.08 -3.67
CA THR A 180 -13.72 0.82 -4.13
C THR A 180 -13.34 0.53 -5.58
N ALA A 181 -13.44 1.53 -6.46
CA ALA A 181 -13.05 1.41 -7.86
C ALA A 181 -11.56 1.07 -7.98
N ALA A 182 -10.68 1.78 -7.28
CA ALA A 182 -9.25 1.54 -7.29
C ALA A 182 -8.90 0.13 -6.80
N GLY A 183 -9.49 -0.31 -5.68
CA GLY A 183 -9.33 -1.66 -5.16
C GLY A 183 -9.77 -2.72 -6.17
N LEU A 184 -10.97 -2.55 -6.74
CA LEU A 184 -11.55 -3.47 -7.72
C LEU A 184 -10.69 -3.57 -8.99
N ILE A 185 -10.32 -2.45 -9.59
CA ILE A 185 -9.48 -2.43 -10.80
C ILE A 185 -8.11 -3.06 -10.54
N ARG A 186 -7.50 -2.79 -9.38
CA ARG A 186 -6.24 -3.44 -8.96
C ARG A 186 -6.40 -4.96 -8.79
N GLY A 187 -7.49 -5.40 -8.17
CA GLY A 187 -7.79 -6.82 -8.01
C GLY A 187 -7.99 -7.52 -9.38
N LEU A 188 -8.71 -6.88 -10.30
CA LEU A 188 -8.91 -7.37 -11.65
C LEU A 188 -7.62 -7.41 -12.47
N ALA A 189 -6.72 -6.43 -12.31
CA ALA A 189 -5.43 -6.42 -12.99
C ALA A 189 -4.53 -7.60 -12.55
N ALA A 190 -4.52 -7.89 -11.25
CA ALA A 190 -3.78 -9.03 -10.69
C ALA A 190 -4.37 -10.38 -11.13
N PHE A 191 -5.71 -10.49 -11.12
CA PHE A 191 -6.41 -11.64 -11.70
C PHE A 191 -6.00 -11.85 -13.17
N ALA A 192 -6.10 -10.80 -13.98
CA ALA A 192 -5.85 -10.88 -15.42
C ALA A 192 -4.42 -11.34 -15.69
N SER A 193 -3.43 -10.82 -14.96
CA SER A 193 -2.03 -11.27 -15.08
C SER A 193 -1.86 -12.73 -14.65
N ASN A 194 -2.47 -13.14 -13.54
CA ASN A 194 -2.37 -14.52 -13.06
C ASN A 194 -3.01 -15.53 -14.02
N ALA A 195 -4.10 -15.15 -14.69
CA ALA A 195 -4.82 -15.99 -15.65
C ALA A 195 -4.24 -15.93 -17.09
N GLY A 196 -3.17 -15.15 -17.32
CA GLY A 196 -2.52 -15.03 -18.63
C GLY A 196 -3.19 -14.05 -19.60
N PHE A 197 -4.09 -13.19 -19.13
CA PHE A 197 -4.68 -12.10 -19.91
C PHE A 197 -3.82 -10.82 -19.80
N ASP A 198 -2.59 -10.89 -20.32
CA ASP A 198 -1.58 -9.84 -20.14
C ASP A 198 -2.02 -8.47 -20.69
N VAL A 199 -2.70 -8.45 -21.84
CA VAL A 199 -3.21 -7.22 -22.46
C VAL A 199 -4.25 -6.56 -21.57
N LEU A 200 -5.23 -7.34 -21.09
CA LEU A 200 -6.24 -6.86 -20.15
C LEU A 200 -5.61 -6.35 -18.85
N SER A 201 -4.64 -7.07 -18.30
CA SER A 201 -3.92 -6.65 -17.08
C SER A 201 -3.22 -5.29 -17.28
N ALA A 202 -2.51 -5.13 -18.40
CA ALA A 202 -1.85 -3.87 -18.74
C ALA A 202 -2.85 -2.71 -18.91
N GLN A 203 -3.97 -2.97 -19.57
CA GLN A 203 -5.05 -1.99 -19.75
C GLN A 203 -5.70 -1.57 -18.43
N LEU A 204 -5.97 -2.52 -17.52
CA LEU A 204 -6.52 -2.22 -16.19
C LEU A 204 -5.54 -1.41 -15.34
N THR A 205 -4.24 -1.69 -15.46
CA THR A 205 -3.19 -0.99 -14.70
C THR A 205 -2.95 0.43 -15.22
N ARG A 206 -2.99 0.64 -16.54
CA ARG A 206 -2.61 1.90 -17.20
C ARG A 206 -3.79 2.71 -17.73
N GLY A 207 -5.01 2.17 -17.69
CA GLY A 207 -6.19 2.79 -18.30
C GLY A 207 -6.78 3.96 -17.52
N HIS A 208 -6.20 4.33 -16.38
CA HIS A 208 -6.61 5.46 -15.55
C HIS A 208 -8.13 5.48 -15.20
N LEU A 209 -8.73 4.29 -15.08
CA LEU A 209 -10.18 4.14 -14.87
C LEU A 209 -10.68 4.80 -13.56
N VAL A 210 -9.82 4.90 -12.54
CA VAL A 210 -10.17 5.47 -11.23
C VAL A 210 -10.47 6.97 -11.32
N ASP A 211 -9.69 7.70 -12.11
CA ASP A 211 -9.80 9.15 -12.28
C ASP A 211 -10.58 9.52 -13.56
N TYR A 212 -11.14 8.52 -14.24
CA TYR A 212 -11.82 8.68 -15.51
C TYR A 212 -13.08 9.52 -15.33
N GLN A 213 -13.20 10.56 -16.15
CA GLN A 213 -14.39 11.40 -16.21
C GLN A 213 -15.25 10.93 -17.39
N PHE A 214 -16.52 10.68 -17.14
CA PHE A 214 -17.41 10.03 -18.09
C PHE A 214 -18.78 10.70 -18.15
N THR A 215 -19.49 10.47 -19.25
CA THR A 215 -20.91 10.77 -19.41
C THR A 215 -21.76 9.54 -19.05
N THR A 216 -22.93 9.72 -18.44
CA THR A 216 -23.72 8.58 -17.95
C THR A 216 -24.01 7.57 -19.07
N ARG A 217 -23.78 6.28 -18.80
CA ARG A 217 -23.84 5.13 -19.74
C ARG A 217 -22.69 5.05 -20.75
N GLU A 218 -21.65 5.85 -20.57
CA GLU A 218 -20.43 5.70 -21.36
C GLU A 218 -19.79 4.33 -21.14
N LYS A 219 -19.22 3.79 -22.22
CA LYS A 219 -18.64 2.45 -22.27
C LYS A 219 -17.16 2.56 -22.57
N VAL A 220 -16.34 1.96 -21.72
CA VAL A 220 -14.92 1.71 -21.97
C VAL A 220 -14.76 0.24 -22.33
N SER A 221 -14.20 -0.03 -23.51
CA SER A 221 -13.93 -1.39 -24.00
C SER A 221 -12.47 -1.75 -23.83
N LEU A 222 -12.21 -2.83 -23.09
CA LEU A 222 -10.92 -3.45 -22.87
C LEU A 222 -10.92 -4.85 -23.51
N ASP A 223 -9.75 -5.50 -23.53
CA ASP A 223 -9.61 -6.85 -24.07
C ASP A 223 -10.40 -7.86 -23.22
N GLY A 224 -11.52 -8.35 -23.77
CA GLY A 224 -12.41 -9.28 -23.07
C GLY A 224 -13.23 -8.68 -21.90
N LEU A 225 -13.26 -7.36 -21.75
CA LEU A 225 -14.04 -6.67 -20.70
C LEU A 225 -14.61 -5.33 -21.19
N ASP A 226 -15.92 -5.17 -21.14
CA ASP A 226 -16.60 -3.89 -21.30
C ASP A 226 -17.03 -3.32 -19.94
N ILE A 227 -16.73 -2.05 -19.67
CA ILE A 227 -17.14 -1.33 -18.45
C ILE A 227 -18.12 -0.22 -18.85
N VAL A 228 -19.37 -0.31 -18.39
CA VAL A 228 -20.40 0.70 -18.60
C VAL A 228 -20.64 1.48 -17.30
N MET A 229 -20.44 2.79 -17.33
CA MET A 229 -20.45 3.62 -16.13
C MET A 229 -21.80 4.34 -15.98
N PHE A 230 -22.55 4.02 -14.92
CA PHE A 230 -23.78 4.70 -14.55
C PHE A 230 -23.56 5.62 -13.34
N ASN A 231 -24.58 6.39 -12.97
CA ASN A 231 -24.50 7.30 -11.83
C ASN A 231 -24.35 6.58 -10.48
N GLU A 232 -24.95 5.40 -10.35
CA GLU A 232 -25.06 4.68 -9.05
C GLU A 232 -24.28 3.36 -9.03
N LYS A 233 -23.77 2.94 -10.20
CA LYS A 233 -23.05 1.69 -10.37
C LYS A 233 -22.18 1.71 -11.60
N TRP A 234 -21.16 0.87 -11.62
CA TRP A 234 -20.44 0.50 -12.83
C TRP A 234 -20.74 -0.95 -13.15
N GLN A 235 -21.02 -1.24 -14.42
CA GLN A 235 -21.33 -2.58 -14.90
C GLN A 235 -20.15 -3.13 -15.69
N PHE A 236 -19.67 -4.29 -15.29
CA PHE A 236 -18.55 -5.00 -15.90
C PHE A 236 -19.10 -6.19 -16.68
N LYS A 237 -18.85 -6.24 -17.98
CA LYS A 237 -19.28 -7.29 -18.88
C LYS A 237 -18.05 -8.02 -19.40
N PHE A 238 -17.81 -9.20 -18.86
CA PHE A 238 -16.70 -10.05 -19.23
C PHE A 238 -17.10 -10.95 -20.40
N ALA A 239 -16.19 -11.09 -21.36
CA ALA A 239 -16.26 -12.21 -22.30
C ALA A 239 -16.23 -13.53 -21.51
N HIS A 240 -16.92 -14.57 -22.00
CA HIS A 240 -17.08 -15.83 -21.26
C HIS A 240 -15.76 -16.42 -20.76
N GLN A 241 -14.73 -16.46 -21.61
CA GLN A 241 -13.40 -16.96 -21.23
C GLN A 241 -12.79 -16.21 -20.04
N VAL A 242 -12.91 -14.87 -20.02
CA VAL A 242 -12.39 -14.04 -18.93
C VAL A 242 -13.24 -14.21 -17.67
N GLY A 243 -14.57 -14.25 -17.82
CA GLY A 243 -15.49 -14.40 -16.70
C GLY A 243 -15.42 -15.77 -16.01
N ASP A 244 -15.20 -16.85 -16.77
CA ASP A 244 -15.01 -18.19 -16.21
C ASP A 244 -13.67 -18.29 -15.48
N ALA A 245 -12.60 -17.73 -16.06
CA ALA A 245 -11.31 -17.63 -15.38
C ALA A 245 -11.38 -16.79 -14.09
N LEU A 246 -12.16 -15.69 -14.10
CA LEU A 246 -12.41 -14.89 -12.90
C LEU A 246 -13.13 -15.69 -11.82
N SER A 247 -14.10 -16.53 -12.21
CA SER A 247 -14.81 -17.41 -11.28
C SER A 247 -13.86 -18.41 -10.64
N LEU A 248 -13.00 -19.07 -11.43
CA LEU A 248 -11.96 -19.98 -10.92
C LEU A 248 -10.99 -19.27 -9.98
N PHE A 249 -10.55 -18.06 -10.34
CA PHE A 249 -9.67 -17.25 -9.51
C PHE A 249 -10.29 -16.93 -8.14
N ILE A 250 -11.57 -16.54 -8.11
CA ILE A 250 -12.30 -16.28 -6.87
C ILE A 250 -12.46 -17.57 -6.05
N SER A 251 -12.74 -18.71 -6.68
CA SER A 251 -12.83 -19.99 -5.98
C SER A 251 -11.50 -20.44 -5.38
N GLU A 252 -10.38 -20.22 -6.07
CA GLU A 252 -9.06 -20.64 -5.62
C GLU A 252 -8.49 -19.74 -4.51
N TYR A 253 -8.60 -18.41 -4.67
CA TYR A 253 -7.93 -17.44 -3.81
C TYR A 253 -8.88 -16.66 -2.89
N GLY A 254 -10.19 -16.68 -3.15
CA GLY A 254 -11.19 -15.89 -2.45
C GLY A 254 -12.24 -16.69 -1.67
N ALA A 255 -12.24 -18.03 -1.76
CA ALA A 255 -13.29 -18.87 -1.17
C ALA A 255 -13.48 -18.67 0.33
N GLU A 256 -12.39 -18.58 1.09
CA GLU A 256 -12.45 -18.36 2.55
C GLU A 256 -13.07 -16.99 2.89
N HIS A 257 -12.65 -15.93 2.20
CA HIS A 257 -13.20 -14.58 2.40
C HIS A 257 -14.68 -14.52 2.01
N LEU A 258 -15.06 -15.16 0.90
CA LEU A 258 -16.43 -15.22 0.44
C LEU A 258 -17.32 -15.96 1.45
N ALA A 259 -16.90 -17.13 1.94
CA ALA A 259 -17.64 -17.93 2.92
C ALA A 259 -17.89 -17.17 4.25
N ASN A 260 -16.93 -16.35 4.68
CA ASN A 260 -17.04 -15.59 5.91
C ASN A 260 -17.96 -14.34 5.82
N ARG A 261 -18.37 -13.92 4.62
CA ARG A 261 -19.25 -12.75 4.44
C ARG A 261 -20.69 -12.96 4.90
N ASN A 262 -21.15 -14.19 5.09
CA ASN A 262 -22.50 -14.47 5.59
C ASN A 262 -22.63 -14.39 7.12
N ARG A 263 -21.52 -14.25 7.84
CA ARG A 263 -21.52 -14.25 9.31
C ARG A 263 -21.80 -12.88 9.93
N TYR A 264 -22.03 -11.84 9.11
CA TYR A 264 -22.32 -10.46 9.51
C TYR A 264 -23.32 -9.81 8.55
#